data_AF-A0A953WR39-F1
#
_entry.id   AF-A0A953WR39-F1
#
_cell.length_a   1.000
_cell.length_b   1.000
_cell.length_c   1.000
_cell.angle_alpha   90.00
_cell.angle_beta   90.00
_cell.angle_gamma   90.00
#
_symmetry.space_group_name_H-M   'P 1'
#
loop_
_entity.id
_entity.type
_entity.pdbx_description
1 polymer ?
#
loop_
_entity_poly.entity_id
_entity_poly.type
_entity_poly.pdbx_seq_one_letter_code
_entity_poly.pdbx_strand_id
1 'polypeptide(L)'
;MIRRLAAAALAVLAACASQPVAAPPHSEPIAGPDVFDARRADWRIGAVTYQVFVDRYVPSADLDAKRGLYAPPRTLQEWTNPPTAGEKVDGSIHWSHELAFWGGDLASLRTKVGYLNGLGVDVLYLNPIQLADSNHKYDAIDYREISPEYGTKADLRALAEELHADGMHLVLDGVFNHMGENSRWFLDAQSSPDSPYRDWFTFDPSVRNGYVGWWGIAALPELKWENPEVRAEIVDKPDSVVRSWFGDGIDGWRLDVATELGLDNLAAITRASHEERPGSLVIGEVWSYPSRWTAAMDAVMNFALRQSLFAYVEGRVSGPQFATDMDDMIADCGLDPILRSWILLDNHDTPRFRTLYPDERDRAFLQSLQFTLPGSPLVYYGVEAGMEGGEDPGSRGPMQWQDATPANPEFARLAGLAALRKSSPALRVGDYVPLATRSAFAFLRVTDKSEDTVLIVANAGDAPVHESLLIRDPFLMNGDTYRDVRTGAAFNSQSGVLELDVPGKTVLILKPERWPGMKERTGHTPYKRIP
;
A
#
# COMPACT_ATOMS: atom_id res chain seq x y z
N MET A 1 -6.99 17.54 -68.78
CA MET A 1 -6.30 17.68 -67.48
C MET A 1 -7.25 17.69 -66.29
N ILE A 2 -8.43 18.33 -66.37
CA ILE A 2 -9.38 18.48 -65.25
C ILE A 2 -10.08 17.16 -64.83
N ARG A 3 -10.30 16.20 -65.75
CA ARG A 3 -10.89 14.88 -65.40
C ARG A 3 -9.95 13.90 -64.69
N ARG A 4 -8.63 14.09 -64.74
CA ARG A 4 -7.66 13.25 -64.00
C ARG A 4 -7.40 13.74 -62.57
N LEU A 5 -7.60 15.02 -62.31
CA LEU A 5 -7.51 15.60 -60.95
C LEU A 5 -8.75 15.26 -60.09
N ALA A 6 -9.94 15.17 -60.70
CA ALA A 6 -11.15 14.76 -59.98
C ALA A 6 -11.15 13.28 -59.57
N ALA A 7 -10.55 12.39 -60.38
CA ALA A 7 -10.44 10.97 -60.06
C ALA A 7 -9.37 10.67 -59.00
N ALA A 8 -8.27 11.45 -58.97
CA ALA A 8 -7.27 11.36 -57.91
C ALA A 8 -7.78 11.91 -56.56
N ALA A 9 -8.60 12.98 -56.58
CA ALA A 9 -9.21 13.51 -55.36
C ALA A 9 -10.26 12.56 -54.75
N LEU A 10 -11.06 11.86 -55.58
CA LEU A 10 -12.01 10.86 -55.07
C LEU A 10 -11.33 9.57 -54.57
N ALA A 11 -10.18 9.19 -55.13
CA ALA A 11 -9.42 8.03 -54.65
C ALA A 11 -8.70 8.29 -53.31
N VAL A 12 -8.28 9.53 -53.06
CA VAL A 12 -7.71 9.94 -51.75
C VAL A 12 -8.81 10.06 -50.68
N LEU A 13 -10.04 10.45 -51.05
CA LEU A 13 -11.19 10.47 -50.14
C LEU A 13 -11.77 9.07 -49.84
N ALA A 14 -11.56 8.08 -50.71
CA ALA A 14 -12.00 6.69 -50.50
C ALA A 14 -10.94 5.80 -49.80
N ALA A 15 -9.69 6.26 -49.68
CA ALA A 15 -8.65 5.58 -48.90
C ALA A 15 -8.60 6.03 -47.43
N CYS A 16 -9.37 7.07 -47.07
CA CYS A 16 -9.77 7.34 -45.69
C CYS A 16 -11.04 6.52 -45.36
N ALA A 17 -11.01 5.22 -45.63
CA ALA A 17 -11.87 4.31 -44.89
C ALA A 17 -11.46 4.47 -43.44
N SER A 18 -12.34 5.12 -42.68
CA SER A 18 -12.28 5.31 -41.24
C SER A 18 -11.46 4.21 -40.57
N GLN A 19 -10.19 4.49 -40.28
CA GLN A 19 -9.67 3.98 -39.04
C GLN A 19 -10.67 4.49 -37.99
N PRO A 20 -11.23 3.62 -37.13
CA PRO A 20 -11.90 4.17 -35.97
C PRO A 20 -10.88 5.12 -35.36
N VAL A 21 -11.20 6.41 -35.34
CA VAL A 21 -10.53 7.32 -34.42
C VAL A 21 -10.69 6.57 -33.10
N ALA A 22 -9.60 6.04 -32.57
CA ALA A 22 -9.65 5.39 -31.28
C ALA A 22 -10.34 6.42 -30.38
N ALA A 23 -11.49 6.04 -29.81
CA ALA A 23 -12.18 6.92 -28.89
C ALA A 23 -11.11 7.38 -27.89
N PRO A 24 -11.05 8.69 -27.57
CA PRO A 24 -10.14 9.12 -26.51
C PRO A 24 -10.39 8.20 -25.30
N PRO A 25 -9.35 7.80 -24.53
CA PRO A 25 -9.48 6.87 -23.42
C PRO A 25 -10.29 7.56 -22.32
N HIS A 26 -11.60 7.61 -22.49
CA HIS A 26 -12.50 8.34 -21.63
C HIS A 26 -13.60 7.38 -21.24
N SER A 27 -13.38 6.82 -20.04
CA SER A 27 -14.32 6.08 -19.20
C SER A 27 -15.00 4.93 -19.90
N GLU A 28 -14.56 3.70 -19.62
CA GLU A 28 -15.51 2.59 -19.62
C GLU A 28 -16.77 3.04 -18.87
N PRO A 29 -17.98 2.64 -19.33
CA PRO A 29 -19.19 2.95 -18.61
C PRO A 29 -19.05 2.51 -17.15
N ILE A 30 -19.58 3.33 -16.21
CA ILE A 30 -19.64 2.98 -14.78
C ILE A 30 -20.06 1.51 -14.67
N ALA A 31 -19.32 0.76 -13.86
CA ALA A 31 -19.49 -0.68 -13.78
C ALA A 31 -20.93 -1.07 -13.39
N GLY A 32 -21.36 -2.26 -13.81
CA GLY A 32 -22.66 -2.79 -13.41
C GLY A 32 -22.70 -3.15 -11.91
N PRO A 33 -23.91 -3.30 -11.31
CA PRO A 33 -24.06 -3.66 -9.90
C PRO A 33 -23.27 -4.91 -9.48
N ASP A 34 -23.21 -5.93 -10.33
CA ASP A 34 -22.48 -7.18 -10.06
C ASP A 34 -20.98 -6.95 -9.79
N VAL A 35 -20.37 -5.97 -10.47
CA VAL A 35 -18.96 -5.62 -10.25
C VAL A 35 -18.79 -4.98 -8.89
N PHE A 36 -19.67 -4.05 -8.51
CA PHE A 36 -19.60 -3.41 -7.20
C PHE A 36 -19.90 -4.40 -6.06
N ASP A 37 -20.80 -5.35 -6.25
CA ASP A 37 -21.05 -6.41 -5.27
C ASP A 37 -19.83 -7.33 -5.12
N ALA A 38 -19.17 -7.70 -6.21
CA ALA A 38 -17.90 -8.43 -6.15
C ALA A 38 -16.82 -7.63 -5.41
N ARG A 39 -16.70 -6.32 -5.67
CA ARG A 39 -15.74 -5.45 -4.98
C ARG A 39 -16.05 -5.29 -3.49
N ARG A 40 -17.32 -5.20 -3.11
CA ARG A 40 -17.76 -5.13 -1.69
C ARG A 40 -17.46 -6.43 -0.94
N ALA A 41 -17.51 -7.57 -1.63
CA ALA A 41 -17.20 -8.88 -1.05
C ALA A 41 -15.68 -9.14 -0.93
N ASP A 42 -14.85 -8.42 -1.69
CA ASP A 42 -13.39 -8.55 -1.66
C ASP A 42 -12.78 -7.63 -0.59
N TRP A 43 -12.41 -8.21 0.57
CA TRP A 43 -11.80 -7.48 1.69
C TRP A 43 -10.51 -6.74 1.31
N ARG A 44 -9.83 -7.19 0.25
CA ARG A 44 -8.57 -6.60 -0.25
C ARG A 44 -8.79 -5.25 -0.92
N ILE A 45 -10.02 -4.97 -1.36
CA ILE A 45 -10.36 -3.75 -2.08
C ILE A 45 -10.61 -2.60 -1.10
N GLY A 46 -9.80 -1.56 -1.25
CA GLY A 46 -9.94 -0.30 -0.56
C GLY A 46 -9.77 -0.37 0.96
N ALA A 47 -9.12 -1.41 1.46
CA ALA A 47 -8.81 -1.62 2.86
C ALA A 47 -7.88 -0.54 3.43
N VAL A 48 -8.01 -0.24 4.72
CA VAL A 48 -7.00 0.54 5.45
C VAL A 48 -5.97 -0.43 6.01
N THR A 49 -4.73 -0.35 5.51
CA THR A 49 -3.62 -1.20 5.93
C THR A 49 -2.73 -0.45 6.92
N TYR A 50 -2.25 -1.13 7.94
CA TYR A 50 -1.37 -0.58 8.96
C TYR A 50 -0.10 -1.44 9.08
N GLN A 51 1.06 -0.84 8.87
CA GLN A 51 2.36 -1.52 8.91
C GLN A 51 2.99 -1.44 10.30
N VAL A 52 3.43 -2.59 10.83
CA VAL A 52 4.08 -2.71 12.12
C VAL A 52 5.45 -3.39 12.00
N PHE A 53 6.44 -2.76 12.64
CA PHE A 53 7.73 -3.37 12.96
C PHE A 53 7.69 -3.91 14.40
N VAL A 54 7.61 -5.24 14.56
CA VAL A 54 7.26 -5.88 15.84
C VAL A 54 8.15 -5.44 17.00
N ASP A 55 9.47 -5.42 16.82
CA ASP A 55 10.44 -5.02 17.85
C ASP A 55 10.20 -3.61 18.41
N ARG A 56 9.56 -2.74 17.63
CA ARG A 56 9.46 -1.29 17.88
C ARG A 56 8.05 -0.83 18.19
N TYR A 57 7.07 -1.73 18.20
CA TYR A 57 5.66 -1.32 18.29
C TYR A 57 5.10 -1.30 19.71
N VAL A 58 5.15 -2.40 20.46
CA VAL A 58 4.67 -2.43 21.85
C VAL A 58 5.77 -3.02 22.74
N PRO A 59 6.17 -2.36 23.84
CA PRO A 59 7.11 -2.96 24.78
C PRO A 59 6.60 -4.32 25.28
N SER A 60 7.51 -5.29 25.45
CA SER A 60 7.14 -6.57 26.06
C SER A 60 6.57 -6.38 27.46
N ALA A 61 5.48 -7.08 27.76
CA ALA A 61 4.95 -7.16 29.12
C ALA A 61 5.89 -7.93 30.07
N ASP A 62 6.78 -8.79 29.54
CA ASP A 62 7.74 -9.58 30.30
C ASP A 62 9.14 -9.53 29.64
N LEU A 63 9.69 -8.31 29.56
CA LEU A 63 11.00 -8.09 28.95
C LEU A 63 12.14 -8.81 29.68
N ASP A 64 12.01 -8.99 31.01
CA ASP A 64 13.02 -9.65 31.82
C ASP A 64 13.13 -11.14 31.49
N ALA A 65 12.01 -11.84 31.25
CA ALA A 65 12.03 -13.25 30.87
C ALA A 65 12.78 -13.51 29.56
N LYS A 66 12.78 -12.54 28.63
CA LYS A 66 13.47 -12.66 27.34
C LYS A 66 14.81 -11.93 27.25
N ARG A 67 15.28 -11.30 28.34
CA ARG A 67 16.54 -10.55 28.36
C ARG A 67 17.75 -11.35 27.86
N GLY A 68 17.76 -12.66 28.12
CA GLY A 68 18.82 -13.57 27.66
C GLY A 68 18.91 -13.74 26.14
N LEU A 69 17.85 -13.42 25.39
CA LEU A 69 17.82 -13.48 23.92
C LEU A 69 18.58 -12.33 23.25
N TYR A 70 18.92 -11.29 24.02
CA TYR A 70 19.65 -10.10 23.54
C TYR A 70 21.11 -10.09 24.01
N ALA A 71 21.73 -11.28 24.12
CA ALA A 71 23.13 -11.39 24.51
C ALA A 71 24.07 -10.83 23.42
N PRO A 72 25.25 -10.30 23.79
CA PRO A 72 26.22 -9.79 22.82
C PRO A 72 26.52 -10.78 21.69
N PRO A 73 26.63 -10.31 20.44
CA PRO A 73 26.74 -8.90 20.04
C PRO A 73 25.41 -8.13 19.97
N ARG A 74 24.27 -8.77 20.25
CA ARG A 74 22.97 -8.08 20.31
C ARG A 74 22.90 -7.18 21.55
N THR A 75 22.10 -6.12 21.46
CA THR A 75 21.89 -5.18 22.56
C THR A 75 20.41 -4.90 22.74
N LEU A 76 19.97 -4.84 24.00
CA LEU A 76 18.64 -4.38 24.37
C LEU A 76 18.71 -2.90 24.76
N GLN A 77 17.96 -2.08 24.05
CA GLN A 77 17.88 -0.63 24.20
C GLN A 77 16.69 -0.25 25.09
N GLU A 78 16.78 0.92 25.72
CA GLU A 78 15.64 1.51 26.43
C GLU A 78 14.58 1.99 25.44
N TRP A 79 13.30 1.81 25.79
CA TRP A 79 12.19 2.11 24.86
C TRP A 79 12.14 3.57 24.39
N THR A 80 12.68 4.50 25.20
CA THR A 80 12.70 5.92 24.88
C THR A 80 13.86 6.33 23.96
N ASN A 81 14.82 5.44 23.72
CA ASN A 81 15.99 5.78 22.92
C ASN A 81 15.66 5.69 21.43
N PRO A 82 15.99 6.73 20.64
CA PRO A 82 15.89 6.63 19.19
C PRO A 82 17.00 5.70 18.65
N PRO A 83 16.73 4.94 17.56
CA PRO A 83 17.77 4.22 16.86
C PRO A 83 18.73 5.20 16.18
N THR A 84 20.02 4.87 16.21
CA THR A 84 21.08 5.67 15.59
C THR A 84 21.90 4.80 14.66
N ALA A 85 22.50 5.41 13.64
CA ALA A 85 23.47 4.72 12.79
C ALA A 85 24.57 4.07 13.65
N GLY A 86 24.85 2.81 13.36
CA GLY A 86 25.81 2.00 14.10
C GLY A 86 27.18 1.93 13.44
N GLU A 87 28.08 1.19 14.07
CA GLU A 87 29.40 0.85 13.54
C GLU A 87 29.42 -0.61 13.11
N LYS A 88 30.38 -0.98 12.25
CA LYS A 88 30.55 -2.37 11.83
C LYS A 88 30.95 -3.22 13.05
N VAL A 89 30.24 -4.32 13.29
CA VAL A 89 30.55 -5.23 14.40
C VAL A 89 31.69 -6.16 13.98
N ASP A 90 32.71 -6.31 14.83
CA ASP A 90 33.84 -7.19 14.54
C ASP A 90 33.38 -8.66 14.43
N GLY A 91 33.89 -9.36 13.42
CA GLY A 91 33.49 -10.73 13.12
C GLY A 91 32.02 -10.92 12.72
N SER A 92 31.26 -9.84 12.49
CA SER A 92 29.87 -9.87 12.06
C SER A 92 29.66 -9.05 10.79
N ILE A 93 28.79 -9.54 9.93
CA ILE A 93 28.28 -8.80 8.77
C ILE A 93 27.34 -7.67 9.14
N HIS A 94 26.80 -7.69 10.35
CA HIS A 94 25.84 -6.69 10.78
C HIS A 94 26.52 -5.44 11.30
N TRP A 95 25.82 -4.33 11.15
CA TRP A 95 26.12 -3.11 11.88
C TRP A 95 25.49 -3.17 13.27
N SER A 96 26.07 -2.46 14.24
CA SER A 96 25.58 -2.52 15.63
C SER A 96 24.11 -2.09 15.78
N HIS A 97 23.63 -1.22 14.89
CA HIS A 97 22.24 -0.78 14.86
C HIS A 97 21.27 -1.84 14.32
N GLU A 98 21.72 -2.78 13.50
CA GLU A 98 20.94 -3.93 13.04
C GLU A 98 20.82 -4.99 14.14
N LEU A 99 21.72 -4.98 15.14
CA LEU A 99 21.69 -5.86 16.31
C LEU A 99 21.16 -5.18 17.59
N ALA A 100 20.60 -3.97 17.44
CA ALA A 100 19.95 -3.23 18.53
C ALA A 100 18.44 -3.53 18.55
N PHE A 101 17.94 -3.96 19.71
CA PHE A 101 16.56 -4.39 19.93
C PHE A 101 15.88 -3.55 21.00
N TRP A 102 14.58 -3.36 20.87
CA TRP A 102 13.74 -2.64 21.84
C TRP A 102 12.79 -3.57 22.57
N GLY A 103 12.70 -4.82 22.12
CA GLY A 103 12.04 -5.89 22.85
C GLY A 103 10.53 -5.91 22.66
N GLY A 104 10.00 -5.40 21.55
CA GLY A 104 8.61 -5.70 21.19
C GLY A 104 8.40 -7.16 20.79
N ASP A 105 7.16 -7.66 20.93
CA ASP A 105 6.77 -9.02 20.58
C ASP A 105 5.29 -9.13 20.16
N LEU A 106 4.91 -10.28 19.61
CA LEU A 106 3.58 -10.55 19.09
C LEU A 106 2.51 -10.55 20.19
N ALA A 107 2.83 -11.05 21.39
CA ALA A 107 1.89 -11.10 22.51
C ALA A 107 1.54 -9.69 23.02
N SER A 108 2.53 -8.81 23.13
CA SER A 108 2.33 -7.40 23.46
C SER A 108 1.62 -6.65 22.33
N LEU A 109 1.98 -6.88 21.07
CA LEU A 109 1.29 -6.31 19.91
C LEU A 109 -0.20 -6.64 19.94
N ARG A 110 -0.55 -7.91 20.23
CA ARG A 110 -1.94 -8.37 20.30
C ARG A 110 -2.80 -7.51 21.25
N THR A 111 -2.24 -6.99 22.34
CA THR A 111 -2.97 -6.09 23.26
C THR A 111 -3.45 -4.77 22.62
N LYS A 112 -3.01 -4.47 21.41
CA LYS A 112 -3.36 -3.28 20.62
C LYS A 112 -4.30 -3.58 19.45
N VAL A 113 -4.81 -4.79 19.28
CA VAL A 113 -5.80 -5.09 18.23
C VAL A 113 -7.02 -4.17 18.35
N GLY A 114 -7.56 -4.00 19.56
CA GLY A 114 -8.67 -3.07 19.79
C GLY A 114 -8.34 -1.60 19.48
N TYR A 115 -7.08 -1.18 19.63
CA TYR A 115 -6.61 0.14 19.22
C TYR A 115 -6.60 0.28 17.68
N LEU A 116 -6.08 -0.71 16.97
CA LEU A 116 -6.04 -0.73 15.51
C LEU A 116 -7.45 -0.74 14.90
N ASN A 117 -8.34 -1.58 15.44
CA ASN A 117 -9.75 -1.61 15.04
C ASN A 117 -10.43 -0.25 15.29
N GLY A 118 -10.20 0.36 16.46
CA GLY A 118 -10.69 1.70 16.79
C GLY A 118 -10.18 2.82 15.86
N LEU A 119 -8.97 2.66 15.29
CA LEU A 119 -8.41 3.56 14.28
C LEU A 119 -9.00 3.33 12.87
N GLY A 120 -9.74 2.24 12.67
CA GLY A 120 -10.37 1.87 11.41
C GLY A 120 -9.49 1.04 10.49
N VAL A 121 -8.47 0.36 11.03
CA VAL A 121 -7.61 -0.56 10.28
C VAL A 121 -8.40 -1.82 9.88
N ASP A 122 -8.23 -2.27 8.64
CA ASP A 122 -8.80 -3.51 8.12
C ASP A 122 -7.70 -4.59 7.93
N VAL A 123 -6.44 -4.19 7.71
CA VAL A 123 -5.31 -5.11 7.46
C VAL A 123 -4.12 -4.72 8.31
N LEU A 124 -3.61 -5.65 9.11
CA LEU A 124 -2.32 -5.53 9.79
C LEU A 124 -1.23 -6.18 8.91
N TYR A 125 -0.23 -5.39 8.52
CA TYR A 125 0.95 -5.87 7.82
C TYR A 125 2.15 -5.88 8.77
N LEU A 126 2.79 -7.04 8.94
CA LEU A 126 4.00 -7.17 9.72
C LEU A 126 5.22 -7.24 8.80
N ASN A 127 6.24 -6.43 9.11
CA ASN A 127 7.61 -6.68 8.65
C ASN A 127 8.09 -8.09 9.05
N PRO A 128 9.21 -8.59 8.52
CA PRO A 128 9.56 -10.00 8.67
C PRO A 128 9.67 -10.42 10.14
N ILE A 129 9.11 -11.59 10.46
CA ILE A 129 9.07 -12.16 11.82
C ILE A 129 9.80 -13.49 11.92
N GLN A 130 10.27 -14.00 10.78
CA GLN A 130 10.97 -15.27 10.67
C GLN A 130 12.29 -15.20 11.44
N LEU A 131 12.81 -16.37 11.81
CA LEU A 131 14.05 -16.49 12.56
C LEU A 131 15.20 -15.81 11.80
N ALA A 132 15.82 -14.80 12.42
CA ALA A 132 17.01 -14.15 11.89
C ALA A 132 17.88 -13.55 13.01
N ASP A 133 19.06 -13.03 12.65
CA ASP A 133 19.98 -12.41 13.60
C ASP A 133 19.70 -10.94 13.85
N SER A 134 19.38 -10.20 12.78
CA SER A 134 19.12 -8.78 12.84
C SER A 134 17.79 -8.42 13.52
N ASN A 135 17.57 -7.13 13.80
CA ASN A 135 16.29 -6.61 14.24
C ASN A 135 15.26 -6.51 13.11
N HIS A 136 15.67 -6.47 11.84
CA HIS A 136 14.80 -6.29 10.67
C HIS A 136 14.38 -7.60 10.01
N LYS A 137 15.08 -8.70 10.27
CA LYS A 137 14.72 -10.08 9.91
C LYS A 137 14.69 -10.44 8.42
N TYR A 138 15.09 -9.53 7.53
CA TYR A 138 15.29 -9.81 6.09
C TYR A 138 16.41 -10.84 5.81
N ASP A 139 17.31 -11.03 6.76
CA ASP A 139 18.39 -12.02 6.76
C ASP A 139 17.94 -13.39 7.30
N ALA A 140 16.79 -13.90 6.85
CA ALA A 140 16.16 -15.10 7.41
C ALA A 140 17.13 -16.31 7.48
N ILE A 141 17.27 -16.88 8.67
CA ILE A 141 18.02 -18.11 8.95
C ILE A 141 17.15 -19.34 8.65
N ASP A 142 15.87 -19.28 9.06
CA ASP A 142 14.85 -20.29 8.78
C ASP A 142 13.50 -19.61 8.53
N TYR A 143 12.95 -19.80 7.33
CA TYR A 143 11.65 -19.26 6.96
C TYR A 143 10.46 -19.89 7.69
N ARG A 144 10.64 -21.00 8.42
CA ARG A 144 9.55 -21.74 9.07
C ARG A 144 9.45 -21.48 10.56
N GLU A 145 10.43 -20.81 11.15
CA GLU A 145 10.47 -20.51 12.57
C GLU A 145 10.24 -19.01 12.79
N ILE A 146 9.54 -18.67 13.86
CA ILE A 146 9.45 -17.27 14.32
C ILE A 146 10.67 -16.98 15.18
N SER A 147 11.23 -15.79 15.03
CA SER A 147 12.34 -15.35 15.86
C SER A 147 11.95 -15.36 17.36
N PRO A 148 12.69 -16.07 18.24
CA PRO A 148 12.30 -16.28 19.63
C PRO A 148 12.01 -15.01 20.43
N GLU A 149 12.64 -13.89 20.06
CA GLU A 149 12.41 -12.59 20.69
C GLU A 149 11.03 -11.99 20.41
N TYR A 150 10.35 -12.44 19.34
CA TYR A 150 9.01 -12.03 18.95
C TYR A 150 7.92 -12.99 19.44
N GLY A 151 8.29 -14.21 19.83
CA GLY A 151 7.39 -15.23 20.38
C GLY A 151 7.36 -16.50 19.55
N THR A 152 6.19 -17.14 19.52
CA THR A 152 5.99 -18.47 18.92
C THR A 152 4.88 -18.46 17.87
N LYS A 153 4.76 -19.54 17.09
CA LYS A 153 3.62 -19.73 16.18
C LYS A 153 2.27 -19.71 16.91
N ALA A 154 2.23 -20.09 18.19
CA ALA A 154 1.01 -20.00 18.98
C ALA A 154 0.62 -18.54 19.25
N ASP A 155 1.60 -17.66 19.47
CA ASP A 155 1.36 -16.22 19.63
C ASP A 155 0.87 -15.59 18.32
N LEU A 156 1.44 -16.00 17.18
CA LEU A 156 0.98 -15.58 15.85
C LEU A 156 -0.47 -15.99 15.59
N ARG A 157 -0.81 -17.26 15.84
CA ARG A 157 -2.19 -17.77 15.69
C ARG A 157 -3.16 -17.00 16.57
N ALA A 158 -2.79 -16.75 17.83
CA ALA A 158 -3.64 -16.01 18.74
C ALA A 158 -3.81 -14.53 18.32
N LEU A 159 -2.78 -13.92 17.71
CA LEU A 159 -2.90 -12.60 17.09
C LEU A 159 -3.86 -12.63 15.90
N ALA A 160 -3.70 -13.61 15.00
CA ALA A 160 -4.56 -13.77 13.83
C ALA A 160 -6.03 -14.01 14.24
N GLU A 161 -6.28 -14.88 15.22
CA GLU A 161 -7.61 -15.14 15.76
C GLU A 161 -8.27 -13.86 16.33
N GLU A 162 -7.51 -13.03 17.07
CA GLU A 162 -8.03 -11.77 17.62
C GLU A 162 -8.31 -10.72 16.52
N LEU A 163 -7.45 -10.64 15.49
CA LEU A 163 -7.70 -9.79 14.32
C LEU A 163 -8.96 -10.25 13.56
N HIS A 164 -9.09 -11.55 13.30
CA HIS A 164 -10.23 -12.13 12.56
C HIS A 164 -11.54 -11.95 13.32
N ALA A 165 -11.53 -11.99 14.65
CA ALA A 165 -12.71 -11.73 15.48
C ALA A 165 -13.30 -10.32 15.26
N ASP A 166 -12.44 -9.36 14.92
CA ASP A 166 -12.82 -7.98 14.59
C ASP A 166 -12.97 -7.72 13.07
N GLY A 167 -12.88 -8.78 12.25
CA GLY A 167 -12.97 -8.69 10.78
C GLY A 167 -11.75 -8.04 10.13
N MET A 168 -10.63 -8.00 10.83
CA MET A 168 -9.33 -7.56 10.29
C MET A 168 -8.57 -8.75 9.69
N HIS A 169 -7.54 -8.47 8.90
CA HIS A 169 -6.70 -9.48 8.24
C HIS A 169 -5.22 -9.31 8.60
N LEU A 170 -4.46 -10.40 8.53
CA LEU A 170 -3.02 -10.43 8.83
C LEU A 170 -2.20 -10.74 7.58
N VAL A 171 -1.28 -9.85 7.22
CA VAL A 171 -0.34 -10.02 6.10
C VAL A 171 1.08 -10.06 6.64
N LEU A 172 1.88 -11.03 6.20
CA LEU A 172 3.30 -11.15 6.57
C LEU A 172 4.21 -10.74 5.42
N ASP A 173 5.43 -10.34 5.76
CA ASP A 173 6.52 -10.13 4.82
C ASP A 173 7.17 -11.46 4.38
N GLY A 174 7.26 -11.67 3.07
CA GLY A 174 7.79 -12.86 2.42
C GLY A 174 9.10 -12.54 1.71
N VAL A 175 10.21 -12.78 2.40
CA VAL A 175 11.58 -12.48 1.94
C VAL A 175 12.15 -13.67 1.17
N PHE A 176 11.61 -13.94 -0.01
CA PHE A 176 11.94 -15.17 -0.75
C PHE A 176 13.04 -15.01 -1.81
N ASN A 177 13.59 -13.81 -2.01
CA ASN A 177 14.68 -13.58 -2.95
C ASN A 177 16.03 -14.09 -2.42
N HIS A 178 16.25 -13.93 -1.12
CA HIS A 178 17.52 -14.19 -0.47
C HIS A 178 17.30 -14.70 0.95
N MET A 179 18.34 -15.29 1.54
CA MET A 179 18.38 -15.70 2.94
C MET A 179 19.51 -14.99 3.67
N GLY A 180 19.58 -15.12 4.99
CA GLY A 180 20.77 -14.75 5.75
C GLY A 180 21.94 -15.70 5.48
N GLU A 181 23.18 -15.20 5.56
CA GLU A 181 24.38 -16.03 5.43
C GLU A 181 24.50 -17.10 6.54
N ASN A 182 23.85 -16.89 7.67
CA ASN A 182 23.80 -17.87 8.77
C ASN A 182 22.69 -18.93 8.58
N SER A 183 21.98 -18.91 7.45
CA SER A 183 20.96 -19.91 7.16
C SER A 183 21.56 -21.30 7.02
N ARG A 184 20.82 -22.31 7.51
CA ARG A 184 21.25 -23.71 7.44
C ARG A 184 21.54 -24.18 6.01
N TRP A 185 20.76 -23.70 5.03
CA TRP A 185 20.92 -24.08 3.63
C TRP A 185 22.20 -23.48 3.06
N PHE A 186 22.48 -22.21 3.34
CA PHE A 186 23.68 -21.56 2.83
C PHE A 186 24.96 -22.08 3.49
N LEU A 187 24.96 -22.27 4.82
CA LEU A 187 26.12 -22.82 5.53
C LEU A 187 26.48 -24.22 5.04
N ASP A 188 25.47 -25.08 4.84
CA ASP A 188 25.70 -26.42 4.28
C ASP A 188 26.23 -26.35 2.84
N ALA A 189 25.61 -25.52 1.99
CA ALA A 189 26.03 -25.27 0.60
C ALA A 189 27.46 -24.70 0.49
N GLN A 190 27.87 -23.87 1.44
CA GLN A 190 29.21 -23.27 1.49
C GLN A 190 30.26 -24.26 1.99
N SER A 191 29.88 -25.15 2.92
CA SER A 191 30.80 -26.10 3.56
C SER A 191 31.36 -27.16 2.60
N SER A 192 30.60 -27.53 1.57
CA SER A 192 30.98 -28.60 0.64
C SER A 192 30.42 -28.37 -0.76
N PRO A 193 31.24 -28.52 -1.84
CA PRO A 193 30.75 -28.59 -3.22
C PRO A 193 29.77 -29.73 -3.49
N ASP A 194 29.78 -30.78 -2.67
CA ASP A 194 28.89 -31.94 -2.80
C ASP A 194 27.59 -31.79 -1.98
N SER A 195 27.37 -30.64 -1.34
CA SER A 195 26.15 -30.37 -0.58
C SER A 195 24.90 -30.48 -1.46
N PRO A 196 23.79 -31.08 -0.97
CA PRO A 196 22.53 -31.08 -1.71
C PRO A 196 21.95 -29.67 -1.91
N TYR A 197 22.37 -28.69 -1.08
CA TYR A 197 21.98 -27.29 -1.19
C TYR A 197 22.96 -26.47 -2.03
N ARG A 198 24.04 -27.07 -2.56
CA ARG A 198 25.07 -26.35 -3.31
C ARG A 198 24.49 -25.51 -4.44
N ASP A 199 23.57 -26.11 -5.20
CA ASP A 199 22.92 -25.49 -6.36
C ASP A 199 21.73 -24.59 -5.99
N TRP A 200 21.45 -24.37 -4.70
CA TRP A 200 20.44 -23.41 -4.25
C TRP A 200 20.96 -21.98 -4.28
N PHE A 201 22.28 -21.81 -4.40
CA PHE A 201 22.98 -20.52 -4.44
C PHE A 201 23.98 -20.51 -5.60
N THR A 202 24.40 -19.31 -6.01
CA THR A 202 25.41 -19.16 -7.07
C THR A 202 26.77 -18.84 -6.46
N PHE A 203 27.68 -19.81 -6.44
CA PHE A 203 29.07 -19.63 -6.00
C PHE A 203 29.97 -19.30 -7.19
N ASP A 204 30.64 -18.15 -7.14
CA ASP A 204 31.54 -17.68 -8.18
C ASP A 204 32.76 -16.99 -7.54
N PRO A 205 33.96 -17.59 -7.62
CA PRO A 205 35.18 -16.99 -7.08
C PRO A 205 35.57 -15.63 -7.71
N SER A 206 34.98 -15.27 -8.85
CA SER A 206 35.24 -13.99 -9.52
C SER A 206 34.44 -12.82 -8.94
N VAL A 207 33.36 -13.09 -8.19
CA VAL A 207 32.60 -12.04 -7.49
C VAL A 207 33.18 -11.82 -6.09
N ARG A 208 33.00 -10.60 -5.56
CA ARG A 208 33.64 -10.12 -4.31
C ARG A 208 33.50 -11.10 -3.14
N ASN A 209 32.32 -11.69 -2.96
CA ASN A 209 32.03 -12.54 -1.81
C ASN A 209 32.36 -14.02 -2.06
N GLY A 210 32.75 -14.39 -3.29
CA GLY A 210 32.84 -15.79 -3.72
C GLY A 210 31.49 -16.44 -4.03
N TYR A 211 30.39 -15.69 -3.88
CA TYR A 211 29.02 -16.06 -4.21
C TYR A 211 28.18 -14.82 -4.51
N VAL A 212 27.05 -15.01 -5.18
CA VAL A 212 26.06 -13.97 -5.48
C VAL A 212 25.19 -13.75 -4.25
N GLY A 213 25.18 -12.51 -3.76
CA GLY A 213 24.22 -12.03 -2.78
C GLY A 213 23.41 -10.88 -3.38
N TRP A 214 22.25 -10.61 -2.80
CA TRP A 214 21.36 -9.53 -3.25
C TRP A 214 22.12 -8.19 -3.26
N TRP A 215 22.20 -7.56 -4.44
CA TRP A 215 23.00 -6.34 -4.70
C TRP A 215 24.49 -6.44 -4.28
N GLY A 216 25.02 -7.66 -4.24
CA GLY A 216 26.38 -7.94 -3.78
C GLY A 216 26.58 -7.87 -2.28
N ILE A 217 25.51 -7.78 -1.49
CA ILE A 217 25.54 -7.79 -0.02
C ILE A 217 25.86 -9.23 0.43
N ALA A 218 27.01 -9.40 1.09
CA ALA A 218 27.45 -10.72 1.58
C ALA A 218 26.43 -11.34 2.55
N ALA A 219 25.80 -10.52 3.40
CA ALA A 219 24.83 -10.97 4.37
C ALA A 219 23.60 -11.67 3.81
N LEU A 220 23.30 -11.45 2.53
CA LEU A 220 22.04 -11.81 1.90
C LEU A 220 22.30 -12.68 0.66
N PRO A 221 22.85 -13.91 0.80
CA PRO A 221 22.99 -14.83 -0.32
C PRO A 221 21.68 -15.05 -1.06
N GLU A 222 21.73 -14.90 -2.39
CA GLU A 222 20.56 -14.95 -3.26
C GLU A 222 20.17 -16.40 -3.56
N LEU A 223 18.88 -16.70 -3.42
CA LEU A 223 18.33 -18.00 -3.78
C LEU A 223 18.22 -18.13 -5.29
N LYS A 224 18.77 -19.20 -5.84
CA LYS A 224 18.70 -19.52 -7.26
C LYS A 224 17.35 -20.16 -7.61
N TRP A 225 16.35 -19.34 -7.90
CA TRP A 225 14.99 -19.78 -8.22
C TRP A 225 14.87 -20.63 -9.48
N GLU A 226 15.86 -20.60 -10.38
CA GLU A 226 15.93 -21.52 -11.52
C GLU A 226 16.13 -22.97 -11.10
N ASN A 227 16.55 -23.21 -9.86
CA ASN A 227 16.63 -24.56 -9.30
C ASN A 227 15.22 -25.05 -8.90
N PRO A 228 14.74 -26.17 -9.49
CA PRO A 228 13.41 -26.70 -9.16
C PRO A 228 13.25 -27.09 -7.69
N GLU A 229 14.33 -27.46 -6.99
CA GLU A 229 14.26 -27.79 -5.56
C GLU A 229 14.04 -26.54 -4.69
N VAL A 230 14.64 -25.40 -5.05
CA VAL A 230 14.39 -24.11 -4.39
C VAL A 230 12.92 -23.73 -4.59
N ARG A 231 12.45 -23.76 -5.84
CA ARG A 231 11.05 -23.44 -6.16
C ARG A 231 10.07 -24.39 -5.46
N ALA A 232 10.40 -25.67 -5.39
CA ALA A 232 9.60 -26.65 -4.68
C ALA A 232 9.54 -26.37 -3.17
N GLU A 233 10.67 -26.04 -2.55
CA GLU A 233 10.75 -25.73 -1.13
C GLU A 233 10.00 -24.45 -0.74
N ILE A 234 10.09 -23.41 -1.58
CA ILE A 234 9.46 -22.12 -1.30
C ILE A 234 7.96 -22.15 -1.65
N VAL A 235 7.56 -22.80 -2.75
CA VAL A 235 6.19 -22.68 -3.29
C VAL A 235 5.50 -24.01 -3.58
N ASP A 236 6.12 -24.91 -4.36
CA ASP A 236 5.34 -25.98 -5.02
C ASP A 236 4.95 -27.14 -4.09
N LYS A 237 5.75 -27.46 -3.05
CA LYS A 237 5.42 -28.53 -2.09
C LYS A 237 4.19 -28.18 -1.26
N PRO A 238 3.38 -29.16 -0.81
CA PRO A 238 2.26 -28.90 0.11
C PRO A 238 2.67 -28.26 1.44
N ASP A 239 3.86 -28.57 1.93
CA ASP A 239 4.49 -28.01 3.13
C ASP A 239 5.57 -26.95 2.81
N SER A 240 5.47 -26.34 1.63
CA SER A 240 6.34 -25.26 1.21
C SER A 240 6.26 -24.07 2.17
N VAL A 241 7.30 -23.24 2.15
CA VAL A 241 7.37 -22.03 2.99
C VAL A 241 6.09 -21.21 2.84
N VAL A 242 5.72 -20.83 1.62
CA VAL A 242 4.54 -19.98 1.35
C VAL A 242 3.24 -20.58 1.89
N ARG A 243 3.01 -21.89 1.68
CA ARG A 243 1.76 -22.55 2.07
C ARG A 243 1.66 -22.76 3.58
N SER A 244 2.77 -23.12 4.22
CA SER A 244 2.80 -23.54 5.63
C SER A 244 2.28 -22.49 6.61
N TRP A 245 2.39 -21.20 6.29
CA TRP A 245 1.96 -20.11 7.17
C TRP A 245 0.46 -19.81 7.12
N PHE A 246 -0.27 -20.21 6.06
CA PHE A 246 -1.73 -20.03 6.02
C PHE A 246 -2.44 -20.85 7.10
N GLY A 247 -1.88 -22.02 7.45
CA GLY A 247 -2.34 -22.81 8.60
C GLY A 247 -2.09 -22.14 9.96
N ASP A 248 -1.25 -21.11 10.01
CA ASP A 248 -1.01 -20.29 11.20
C ASP A 248 -1.89 -19.03 11.25
N GLY A 249 -2.82 -18.87 10.30
CA GLY A 249 -3.87 -17.83 10.33
C GLY A 249 -3.58 -16.58 9.52
N ILE A 250 -2.51 -16.53 8.73
CA ILE A 250 -2.24 -15.38 7.84
C ILE A 250 -3.26 -15.34 6.69
N ASP A 251 -3.52 -14.15 6.16
CA ASP A 251 -4.40 -13.91 5.02
C ASP A 251 -3.65 -13.48 3.77
N GLY A 252 -2.33 -13.30 3.83
CA GLY A 252 -1.56 -12.90 2.66
C GLY A 252 -0.08 -12.65 2.90
N TRP A 253 0.60 -12.36 1.79
CA TRP A 253 2.02 -12.06 1.71
C TRP A 253 2.27 -10.69 1.06
N ARG A 254 3.10 -9.88 1.71
CA ARG A 254 3.86 -8.81 1.07
C ARG A 254 5.19 -9.40 0.62
N LEU A 255 5.53 -9.33 -0.66
CA LEU A 255 6.74 -9.92 -1.22
C LEU A 255 7.86 -8.87 -1.28
N ASP A 256 8.92 -9.12 -0.52
CA ASP A 256 10.14 -8.32 -0.52
C ASP A 256 10.91 -8.46 -1.82
N VAL A 257 11.45 -7.34 -2.33
CA VAL A 257 12.22 -7.29 -3.59
C VAL A 257 11.50 -8.07 -4.71
N ALA A 258 10.17 -7.91 -4.80
CA ALA A 258 9.34 -8.68 -5.72
C ALA A 258 9.83 -8.54 -7.19
N THR A 259 10.39 -7.38 -7.53
CA THR A 259 10.93 -7.12 -8.86
C THR A 259 12.06 -8.05 -9.29
N GLU A 260 12.83 -8.62 -8.34
CA GLU A 260 13.97 -9.52 -8.65
C GLU A 260 13.57 -11.00 -8.67
N LEU A 261 12.45 -11.37 -8.03
CA LEU A 261 11.90 -12.73 -8.12
C LEU A 261 11.44 -13.11 -9.53
N GLY A 262 11.05 -12.12 -10.34
CA GLY A 262 10.56 -12.32 -11.71
C GLY A 262 9.11 -12.79 -11.78
N LEU A 263 8.43 -12.41 -12.87
CA LEU A 263 6.97 -12.55 -13.03
C LEU A 263 6.47 -14.00 -12.88
N ASP A 264 7.19 -14.99 -13.38
CA ASP A 264 6.75 -16.40 -13.33
C ASP A 264 6.79 -16.99 -11.92
N ASN A 265 7.75 -16.56 -11.10
CA ASN A 265 7.84 -16.98 -9.70
C ASN A 265 6.80 -16.25 -8.86
N LEU A 266 6.62 -14.94 -9.09
CA LEU A 266 5.54 -14.16 -8.46
C LEU A 266 4.16 -14.79 -8.76
N ALA A 267 3.88 -15.12 -10.02
CA ALA A 267 2.63 -15.77 -10.40
C ALA A 267 2.46 -17.15 -9.76
N ALA A 268 3.56 -17.88 -9.53
CA ALA A 268 3.54 -19.15 -8.82
C ALA A 268 3.20 -18.97 -7.33
N ILE A 269 3.83 -18.00 -6.65
CA ILE A 269 3.54 -17.65 -5.26
C ILE A 269 2.08 -17.22 -5.11
N THR A 270 1.60 -16.35 -6.00
CA THR A 270 0.20 -15.87 -6.02
C THR A 270 -0.78 -17.02 -6.18
N ARG A 271 -0.56 -17.90 -7.17
CA ARG A 271 -1.42 -19.07 -7.39
C ARG A 271 -1.41 -20.01 -6.18
N ALA A 272 -0.25 -20.34 -5.64
CA ALA A 272 -0.13 -21.22 -4.48
C ALA A 272 -0.84 -20.65 -3.25
N SER A 273 -0.74 -19.34 -3.03
CA SER A 273 -1.43 -18.63 -1.95
C SER A 273 -2.95 -18.72 -2.10
N HIS A 274 -3.49 -18.48 -3.30
CA HIS A 274 -4.93 -18.57 -3.56
C HIS A 274 -5.48 -20.00 -3.49
N GLU A 275 -4.67 -20.99 -3.87
CA GLU A 275 -5.01 -22.41 -3.73
C GLU A 275 -5.09 -22.84 -2.26
N GLU A 276 -4.15 -22.37 -1.44
CA GLU A 276 -4.10 -22.67 0.00
C GLU A 276 -5.18 -21.93 0.78
N ARG A 277 -5.38 -20.65 0.45
CA ARG A 277 -6.33 -19.75 1.10
C ARG A 277 -7.05 -18.90 0.03
N PRO A 278 -8.23 -19.35 -0.43
CA PRO A 278 -9.02 -18.57 -1.39
C PRO A 278 -9.32 -17.16 -0.86
N GLY A 279 -9.04 -16.15 -1.69
CA GLY A 279 -9.16 -14.75 -1.29
C GLY A 279 -7.97 -14.21 -0.49
N SER A 280 -6.84 -14.94 -0.45
CA SER A 280 -5.58 -14.41 0.08
C SER A 280 -5.13 -13.15 -0.66
N LEU A 281 -4.28 -12.35 -0.04
CA LEU A 281 -3.62 -11.20 -0.67
C LEU A 281 -2.16 -11.51 -0.98
N VAL A 282 -1.74 -11.32 -2.22
CA VAL A 282 -0.31 -11.27 -2.58
C VAL A 282 0.00 -9.91 -3.19
N ILE A 283 0.86 -9.15 -2.52
CA ILE A 283 1.26 -7.80 -2.90
C ILE A 283 2.78 -7.71 -3.01
N GLY A 284 3.30 -7.13 -4.09
CA GLY A 284 4.74 -6.99 -4.28
C GLY A 284 5.28 -5.64 -3.87
N GLU A 285 6.48 -5.61 -3.31
CA GLU A 285 7.29 -4.39 -3.26
C GLU A 285 7.79 -4.03 -4.67
N VAL A 286 7.25 -2.95 -5.24
CA VAL A 286 7.61 -2.52 -6.60
C VAL A 286 7.92 -1.02 -6.59
N TRP A 287 9.20 -0.70 -6.76
CA TRP A 287 9.72 0.68 -6.84
C TRP A 287 9.64 1.29 -8.26
N SER A 288 8.96 0.61 -9.18
CA SER A 288 8.81 1.00 -10.58
C SER A 288 7.33 1.12 -10.98
N TYR A 289 7.07 1.47 -12.24
CA TYR A 289 5.71 1.56 -12.77
C TYR A 289 4.97 0.22 -12.63
N PRO A 290 3.72 0.19 -12.10
CA PRO A 290 3.07 -1.04 -11.63
C PRO A 290 2.58 -1.99 -12.73
N SER A 291 2.48 -1.52 -13.99
CA SER A 291 1.98 -2.36 -15.09
C SER A 291 2.79 -3.65 -15.23
N ARG A 292 2.11 -4.73 -15.64
CA ARG A 292 2.62 -6.13 -15.72
C ARG A 292 2.87 -6.80 -14.37
N TRP A 293 3.31 -6.08 -13.34
CA TRP A 293 3.47 -6.65 -12.00
C TRP A 293 2.12 -7.06 -11.39
N THR A 294 1.11 -6.22 -11.59
CA THR A 294 -0.30 -6.48 -11.20
C THR A 294 -0.97 -7.61 -11.99
N ALA A 295 -0.31 -8.18 -13.01
CA ALA A 295 -0.78 -9.39 -13.68
C ALA A 295 -0.24 -10.67 -13.04
N ALA A 296 0.87 -10.59 -12.29
CA ALA A 296 1.49 -11.71 -11.59
C ALA A 296 1.10 -11.78 -10.10
N MET A 297 0.59 -10.69 -9.54
CA MET A 297 0.19 -10.52 -8.13
C MET A 297 -1.16 -9.80 -8.06
N ASP A 298 -1.82 -9.82 -6.91
CA ASP A 298 -3.10 -9.13 -6.74
C ASP A 298 -2.96 -7.59 -6.79
N ALA A 299 -1.78 -7.10 -6.38
CA ALA A 299 -1.52 -5.68 -6.10
C ALA A 299 -0.01 -5.38 -6.01
N VAL A 300 0.32 -4.09 -5.90
CA VAL A 300 1.68 -3.64 -5.53
C VAL A 300 1.67 -2.63 -4.38
N MET A 301 2.78 -2.55 -3.64
CA MET A 301 3.12 -1.37 -2.85
C MET A 301 3.50 -0.25 -3.82
N ASN A 302 2.60 0.73 -3.99
CA ASN A 302 2.64 1.60 -5.16
C ASN A 302 3.58 2.80 -4.98
N PHE A 303 4.89 2.55 -5.04
CA PHE A 303 5.91 3.59 -4.96
C PHE A 303 5.86 4.56 -6.14
N ALA A 304 5.42 4.13 -7.33
CA ALA A 304 5.22 5.03 -8.47
C ALA A 304 4.17 6.11 -8.14
N LEU A 305 3.01 5.71 -7.61
CA LEU A 305 1.97 6.64 -7.17
C LEU A 305 2.46 7.55 -6.05
N ARG A 306 3.24 7.02 -5.09
CA ARG A 306 3.88 7.85 -4.06
C ARG A 306 4.74 8.95 -4.66
N GLN A 307 5.60 8.61 -5.62
CA GLN A 307 6.47 9.60 -6.27
C GLN A 307 5.68 10.64 -7.08
N SER A 308 4.60 10.24 -7.75
CA SER A 308 3.71 11.17 -8.45
C SER A 308 2.97 12.10 -7.50
N LEU A 309 2.50 11.60 -6.34
CA LEU A 309 1.88 12.42 -5.28
C LEU A 309 2.86 13.47 -4.74
N PHE A 310 4.11 13.06 -4.48
CA PHE A 310 5.16 13.97 -4.01
C PHE A 310 5.51 15.01 -5.07
N ALA A 311 5.61 14.59 -6.32
CA ALA A 311 5.81 15.53 -7.43
C ALA A 311 4.69 16.57 -7.51
N TYR A 312 3.45 16.15 -7.25
CA TYR A 312 2.32 17.07 -7.29
C TYR A 312 2.34 18.07 -6.14
N VAL A 313 2.51 17.62 -4.89
CA VAL A 313 2.52 18.51 -3.72
C VAL A 313 3.70 19.49 -3.75
N GLU A 314 4.83 19.08 -4.32
CA GLU A 314 6.04 19.90 -4.49
C GLU A 314 5.97 20.84 -5.71
N GLY A 315 4.89 20.79 -6.50
CA GLY A 315 4.70 21.61 -7.69
C GLY A 315 5.62 21.23 -8.87
N ARG A 316 6.22 20.03 -8.84
CA ARG A 316 7.02 19.49 -9.96
C ARG A 316 6.13 19.04 -11.12
N VAL A 317 4.89 18.64 -10.85
CA VAL A 317 3.85 18.35 -11.85
C VAL A 317 2.58 19.14 -11.56
N SER A 318 1.80 19.45 -12.59
CA SER A 318 0.51 20.13 -12.46
C SER A 318 -0.61 19.15 -12.13
N GLY A 319 -1.76 19.65 -11.65
CA GLY A 319 -2.94 18.81 -11.42
C GLY A 319 -3.42 18.04 -12.67
N PRO A 320 -3.48 18.67 -13.86
CA PRO A 320 -3.79 17.95 -15.11
C PRO A 320 -2.77 16.89 -15.51
N GLN A 321 -1.47 17.13 -15.26
CA GLN A 321 -0.45 16.10 -15.51
C GLN A 321 -0.64 14.91 -14.55
N PHE A 322 -0.84 15.18 -13.26
CA PHE A 322 -1.10 14.14 -12.27
C PHE A 322 -2.39 13.34 -12.60
N ALA A 323 -3.42 13.99 -13.14
CA ALA A 323 -4.61 13.31 -13.64
C ALA A 323 -4.30 12.34 -14.79
N THR A 324 -3.45 12.76 -15.73
CA THR A 324 -3.03 11.92 -16.85
C THR A 324 -2.21 10.73 -16.36
N ASP A 325 -1.28 10.93 -15.42
CA ASP A 325 -0.49 9.85 -14.83
C ASP A 325 -1.38 8.82 -14.11
N MET A 326 -2.44 9.27 -13.43
CA MET A 326 -3.45 8.40 -12.80
C MET A 326 -4.29 7.64 -13.82
N ASP A 327 -4.74 8.31 -14.87
CA ASP A 327 -5.53 7.72 -15.95
C ASP A 327 -4.74 6.60 -16.66
N ASP A 328 -3.48 6.89 -17.02
CA ASP A 328 -2.58 5.92 -17.66
C ASP A 328 -2.31 4.72 -16.74
N MET A 329 -2.04 4.96 -15.46
CA MET A 329 -1.81 3.89 -14.48
C MET A 329 -3.02 2.97 -14.32
N ILE A 330 -4.23 3.52 -14.25
CA ILE A 330 -5.47 2.74 -14.15
C ILE A 330 -5.75 2.00 -15.45
N ALA A 331 -5.53 2.64 -16.61
CA ALA A 331 -5.71 2.01 -17.91
C ALA A 331 -4.76 0.81 -18.11
N ASP A 332 -3.50 0.94 -17.68
CA ASP A 332 -2.47 -0.09 -17.85
C ASP A 332 -2.57 -1.24 -16.84
N CYS A 333 -3.11 -0.99 -15.64
CA CYS A 333 -3.19 -1.98 -14.57
C CYS A 333 -4.58 -2.57 -14.38
N GLY A 334 -5.62 -1.89 -14.84
CA GLY A 334 -7.00 -2.11 -14.43
C GLY A 334 -7.31 -1.51 -13.05
N LEU A 335 -8.57 -1.11 -12.84
CA LEU A 335 -8.96 -0.45 -11.60
C LEU A 335 -8.93 -1.41 -10.39
N ASP A 336 -9.36 -2.66 -10.54
CA ASP A 336 -9.43 -3.60 -9.42
C ASP A 336 -8.06 -3.91 -8.78
N PRO A 337 -6.98 -4.20 -9.55
CA PRO A 337 -5.63 -4.29 -8.97
C PRO A 337 -5.15 -2.98 -8.32
N ILE A 338 -5.51 -1.82 -8.90
CA ILE A 338 -5.19 -0.52 -8.28
C ILE A 338 -5.92 -0.35 -6.95
N LEU A 339 -7.20 -0.74 -6.87
CA LEU A 339 -7.99 -0.69 -5.63
C LEU A 339 -7.43 -1.59 -4.52
N ARG A 340 -6.75 -2.70 -4.87
CA ARG A 340 -6.03 -3.57 -3.93
C ARG A 340 -4.62 -3.06 -3.59
N SER A 341 -4.02 -2.24 -4.45
CA SER A 341 -2.66 -1.73 -4.29
C SER A 341 -2.53 -0.74 -3.13
N TRP A 342 -1.39 -0.79 -2.44
CA TRP A 342 -1.15 0.01 -1.24
C TRP A 342 -0.62 1.40 -1.58
N ILE A 343 -1.29 2.44 -1.06
CA ILE A 343 -0.88 3.84 -1.18
C ILE A 343 -0.13 4.22 0.10
N LEU A 344 1.20 4.33 0.00
CA LEU A 344 2.10 4.63 1.10
C LEU A 344 2.73 6.02 0.96
N LEU A 345 2.95 6.70 2.09
CA LEU A 345 3.65 7.99 2.16
C LEU A 345 5.03 7.82 2.81
N ASP A 346 5.12 6.93 3.78
CA ASP A 346 6.35 6.44 4.39
C ASP A 346 6.23 4.94 4.70
N ASN A 347 7.37 4.32 5.00
CA ASN A 347 7.48 2.98 5.53
C ASN A 347 8.81 2.85 6.31
N HIS A 348 9.21 1.63 6.62
CA HIS A 348 10.47 1.32 7.28
C HIS A 348 11.78 1.59 6.48
N ASP A 349 11.70 1.86 5.17
CA ASP A 349 12.88 2.10 4.28
C ASP A 349 12.96 3.54 3.77
N THR A 350 12.06 4.40 4.23
CA THR A 350 12.06 5.82 3.89
C THR A 350 12.06 6.65 5.17
N PRO A 351 12.52 7.92 5.12
CA PRO A 351 12.29 8.83 6.23
C PRO A 351 10.81 8.94 6.58
N ARG A 352 10.54 9.17 7.86
CA ARG A 352 9.18 9.30 8.38
C ARG A 352 8.43 10.43 7.69
N PHE A 353 7.13 10.25 7.50
CA PHE A 353 6.30 11.19 6.76
C PHE A 353 6.37 12.62 7.30
N ARG A 354 6.39 12.79 8.62
CA ARG A 354 6.52 14.10 9.26
C ARG A 354 7.90 14.75 9.07
N THR A 355 8.94 13.94 8.95
CA THR A 355 10.29 14.42 8.62
C THR A 355 10.40 14.85 7.16
N LEU A 356 9.75 14.13 6.24
CA LEU A 356 9.69 14.50 4.82
C LEU A 356 8.89 15.79 4.60
N TYR A 357 7.75 15.93 5.26
CA TYR A 357 6.84 17.07 5.12
C TYR A 357 6.57 17.74 6.47
N PRO A 358 7.41 18.70 6.89
CA PRO A 358 7.24 19.39 8.18
C PRO A 358 6.06 20.39 8.21
N ASP A 359 5.60 20.90 7.05
CA ASP A 359 4.37 21.70 6.97
C ASP A 359 3.14 20.78 7.14
N GLU A 360 2.29 21.10 8.12
CA GLU A 360 1.05 20.36 8.38
C GLU A 360 0.08 20.41 7.19
N ARG A 361 0.07 21.49 6.40
CA ARG A 361 -0.82 21.62 5.24
C ARG A 361 -0.45 20.65 4.13
N ASP A 362 0.85 20.43 3.90
CA ASP A 362 1.33 19.42 2.95
C ASP A 362 0.95 18.01 3.42
N ARG A 363 1.09 17.75 4.74
CA ARG A 363 0.69 16.46 5.31
C ARG A 363 -0.81 16.20 5.18
N ALA A 364 -1.63 17.18 5.55
CA ALA A 364 -3.07 17.13 5.43
C ALA A 364 -3.51 16.94 3.98
N PHE A 365 -2.84 17.61 3.03
CA PHE A 365 -3.09 17.44 1.59
C PHE A 365 -2.81 16.02 1.12
N LEU A 366 -1.60 15.50 1.38
CA LEU A 366 -1.17 14.17 0.95
C LEU A 366 -2.02 13.06 1.55
N GLN A 367 -2.34 13.13 2.85
CA GLN A 367 -3.18 12.10 3.48
C GLN A 367 -4.65 12.19 3.05
N SER A 368 -5.16 13.38 2.73
CA SER A 368 -6.49 13.49 2.13
C SER A 368 -6.55 12.76 0.79
N LEU A 369 -5.52 12.89 -0.06
CA LEU A 369 -5.42 12.12 -1.30
C LEU A 369 -5.21 10.64 -1.05
N GLN A 370 -4.33 10.26 -0.10
CA GLN A 370 -4.09 8.87 0.28
C GLN A 370 -5.40 8.13 0.61
N PHE A 371 -6.33 8.78 1.32
CA PHE A 371 -7.60 8.17 1.74
C PHE A 371 -8.74 8.29 0.72
N THR A 372 -8.59 9.10 -0.34
CA THR A 372 -9.67 9.36 -1.32
C THR A 372 -9.39 8.84 -2.73
N LEU A 373 -8.10 8.67 -3.09
CA LEU A 373 -7.69 8.01 -4.33
C LEU A 373 -8.12 6.53 -4.37
N PRO A 374 -8.23 5.94 -5.58
CA PRO A 374 -8.36 4.49 -5.74
C PRO A 374 -7.10 3.78 -5.21
N GLY A 375 -7.31 2.76 -4.38
CA GLY A 375 -6.25 2.02 -3.69
C GLY A 375 -6.49 1.93 -2.20
N SER A 376 -5.64 1.18 -1.51
CA SER A 376 -5.73 0.87 -0.09
C SER A 376 -4.69 1.70 0.68
N PRO A 377 -5.08 2.64 1.56
CA PRO A 377 -4.13 3.44 2.33
C PRO A 377 -3.23 2.55 3.20
N LEU A 378 -1.91 2.70 3.12
CA LEU A 378 -0.94 2.10 4.03
C LEU A 378 -0.45 3.15 5.04
N VAL A 379 -0.71 2.91 6.31
CA VAL A 379 -0.25 3.76 7.43
C VAL A 379 0.91 3.06 8.11
N TYR A 380 2.07 3.72 8.17
CA TYR A 380 3.20 3.21 8.95
C TYR A 380 3.04 3.59 10.43
N TYR A 381 3.30 2.64 11.34
CA TYR A 381 3.03 2.84 12.77
C TYR A 381 3.66 4.11 13.30
N GLY A 382 2.92 4.93 14.05
CA GLY A 382 3.45 6.17 14.62
C GLY A 382 3.26 7.42 13.78
N VAL A 383 2.75 7.30 12.53
CA VAL A 383 2.24 8.45 11.78
C VAL A 383 1.16 9.19 12.57
N GLU A 384 0.29 8.45 13.25
CA GLU A 384 -0.77 8.96 14.11
C GLU A 384 -0.28 9.55 15.44
N ALA A 385 0.90 9.12 15.89
CA ALA A 385 1.60 9.77 17.02
C ALA A 385 2.41 11.00 16.55
N GLY A 386 2.50 11.24 15.24
CA GLY A 386 3.31 12.31 14.67
C GLY A 386 4.81 12.07 14.87
N MET A 387 5.25 10.80 14.77
CA MET A 387 6.67 10.44 14.91
C MET A 387 7.51 10.99 13.76
N GLU A 388 8.76 11.35 14.10
CA GLU A 388 9.80 11.81 13.18
C GLU A 388 10.95 10.79 13.15
N GLY A 389 11.77 10.85 12.10
CA GLY A 389 12.92 9.97 11.90
C GLY A 389 13.45 10.07 10.46
N GLY A 390 14.77 10.11 10.33
CA GLY A 390 15.46 10.13 9.03
C GLY A 390 15.46 8.77 8.34
N GLU A 391 16.46 8.56 7.49
CA GLU A 391 16.73 7.26 6.84
C GLU A 391 16.93 6.13 7.87
N ASP A 392 16.91 4.88 7.40
CA ASP A 392 17.26 3.70 8.20
C ASP A 392 18.60 3.92 8.94
N PRO A 393 18.67 3.74 10.27
CA PRO A 393 17.65 3.19 11.17
C PRO A 393 16.71 4.18 11.86
N GLY A 394 16.87 5.49 11.62
CA GLY A 394 16.04 6.55 12.19
C GLY A 394 14.55 6.41 11.88
N SER A 395 14.19 5.85 10.72
CA SER A 395 12.80 5.55 10.33
C SER A 395 12.14 4.48 11.21
N ARG A 396 12.90 3.69 11.96
CA ARG A 396 12.42 2.52 12.73
C ARG A 396 12.34 2.78 14.24
N GLY A 397 12.15 4.05 14.65
CA GLY A 397 12.06 4.42 16.06
C GLY A 397 10.95 3.70 16.85
N PRO A 398 11.13 3.47 18.17
CA PRO A 398 10.09 2.86 19.02
C PRO A 398 8.82 3.72 19.07
N MET A 399 7.67 3.06 19.07
CA MET A 399 6.35 3.69 19.05
C MET A 399 6.14 4.58 20.29
N GLN A 400 5.67 5.80 20.05
CA GLN A 400 5.41 6.82 21.06
C GLN A 400 3.94 6.75 21.52
N TRP A 401 3.59 5.73 22.31
CA TRP A 401 2.21 5.48 22.76
C TRP A 401 1.58 6.62 23.54
N GLN A 402 2.37 7.43 24.25
CA GLN A 402 1.87 8.60 24.97
C GLN A 402 1.30 9.68 24.05
N ASP A 403 1.76 9.73 22.78
CA ASP A 403 1.37 10.72 21.79
C ASP A 403 0.29 10.19 20.81
N ALA A 404 0.05 8.88 20.81
CA ALA A 404 -0.94 8.19 19.98
C ALA A 404 -2.37 8.32 20.52
N THR A 405 -2.82 9.55 20.78
CA THR A 405 -4.11 9.83 21.43
C THR A 405 -4.98 10.79 20.60
N PRO A 406 -6.32 10.81 20.78
CA PRO A 406 -7.21 11.75 20.10
C PRO A 406 -6.89 13.25 20.29
N ALA A 407 -6.09 13.60 21.30
CA ALA A 407 -5.64 14.97 21.51
C ALA A 407 -4.53 15.39 20.52
N ASN A 408 -3.84 14.42 19.90
CA ASN A 408 -2.84 14.68 18.87
C ASN A 408 -3.54 15.00 17.54
N PRO A 409 -3.24 16.15 16.89
CA PRO A 409 -3.80 16.49 15.59
C PRO A 409 -3.55 15.44 14.51
N GLU A 410 -2.39 14.77 14.53
CA GLU A 410 -2.04 13.73 13.56
C GLU A 410 -2.93 12.50 13.72
N PHE A 411 -3.25 12.12 14.97
CA PHE A 411 -4.20 11.06 15.28
C PHE A 411 -5.61 11.46 14.82
N ALA A 412 -6.09 12.65 15.22
CA ALA A 412 -7.45 13.09 14.93
C ALA A 412 -7.70 13.17 13.41
N ARG A 413 -6.73 13.67 12.65
CA ARG A 413 -6.78 13.73 11.19
C ARG A 413 -6.79 12.32 10.57
N LEU A 414 -5.90 11.42 11.01
CA LEU A 414 -5.88 10.05 10.49
C LEU A 414 -7.18 9.31 10.78
N ALA A 415 -7.63 9.32 12.04
CA ALA A 415 -8.88 8.69 12.46
C ALA A 415 -10.09 9.25 11.71
N GLY A 416 -10.14 10.58 11.50
CA GLY A 416 -11.20 11.22 10.72
C GLY A 416 -11.22 10.78 9.25
N LEU A 417 -10.05 10.65 8.61
CA LEU A 417 -9.93 10.17 7.23
C LEU A 417 -10.29 8.67 7.12
N ALA A 418 -9.86 7.85 8.07
CA ALA A 418 -10.21 6.43 8.12
C ALA A 418 -11.72 6.24 8.31
N ALA A 419 -12.35 6.99 9.23
CA ALA A 419 -13.79 6.97 9.44
C ALA A 419 -14.57 7.45 8.21
N LEU A 420 -14.10 8.52 7.55
CA LEU A 420 -14.69 9.02 6.30
C LEU A 420 -14.64 7.94 5.21
N ARG A 421 -13.50 7.28 5.04
CA ARG A 421 -13.33 6.22 4.06
C ARG A 421 -14.22 5.01 4.37
N LYS A 422 -14.27 4.56 5.62
CA LYS A 422 -15.07 3.40 6.06
C LYS A 422 -16.58 3.64 5.88
N SER A 423 -17.02 4.88 6.08
CA SER A 423 -18.43 5.27 5.89
C SER A 423 -18.82 5.63 4.45
N SER A 424 -17.90 5.54 3.49
CA SER A 424 -18.14 6.00 2.11
C SER A 424 -17.85 4.88 1.10
N PRO A 425 -18.87 4.14 0.63
CA PRO A 425 -18.69 3.05 -0.33
C PRO A 425 -17.89 3.45 -1.56
N ALA A 426 -18.16 4.64 -2.12
CA ALA A 426 -17.43 5.14 -3.27
C ALA A 426 -15.93 5.31 -3.02
N LEU A 427 -15.49 5.72 -1.82
CA LEU A 427 -14.07 5.87 -1.54
C LEU A 427 -13.35 4.52 -1.44
N ARG A 428 -14.07 3.44 -1.10
CA ARG A 428 -13.52 2.08 -1.00
C ARG A 428 -13.56 1.33 -2.33
N VAL A 429 -14.77 1.12 -2.87
CA VAL A 429 -15.03 0.24 -4.03
C VAL A 429 -15.35 0.99 -5.32
N GLY A 430 -15.51 2.31 -5.23
CA GLY A 430 -16.06 3.11 -6.31
C GLY A 430 -15.13 3.26 -7.50
N ASP A 431 -15.73 3.37 -8.68
CA ASP A 431 -15.03 3.73 -9.92
C ASP A 431 -14.35 5.09 -9.79
N TYR A 432 -13.34 5.29 -10.60
CA TYR A 432 -12.62 6.55 -10.73
C TYR A 432 -13.04 7.24 -12.03
N VAL A 433 -13.60 8.44 -11.93
CA VAL A 433 -14.01 9.24 -13.10
C VAL A 433 -13.21 10.55 -13.11
N PRO A 434 -12.22 10.70 -13.99
CA PRO A 434 -11.41 11.92 -14.06
C PRO A 434 -12.26 13.10 -14.54
N LEU A 435 -11.99 14.28 -13.95
CA LEU A 435 -12.59 15.54 -14.37
C LEU A 435 -11.50 16.46 -14.92
N ALA A 436 -11.79 17.09 -16.07
CA ALA A 436 -10.90 18.07 -16.65
C ALA A 436 -10.86 19.33 -15.77
N THR A 437 -9.65 19.82 -15.51
CA THR A 437 -9.37 21.02 -14.72
C THR A 437 -8.39 21.92 -15.47
N ARG A 438 -8.32 23.18 -15.07
CA ARG A 438 -7.30 24.10 -15.57
C ARG A 438 -5.98 23.94 -14.81
N SER A 439 -6.04 23.76 -13.50
CA SER A 439 -4.86 23.81 -12.62
C SER A 439 -4.89 22.80 -11.49
N ALA A 440 -6.04 22.60 -10.84
CA ALA A 440 -6.23 21.61 -9.79
C ALA A 440 -6.23 20.17 -10.32
N PHE A 441 -6.34 19.18 -9.44
CA PHE A 441 -6.62 17.79 -9.77
C PHE A 441 -8.04 17.46 -9.29
N ALA A 442 -8.89 16.90 -10.15
CA ALA A 442 -10.26 16.58 -9.77
C ALA A 442 -10.76 15.25 -10.35
N PHE A 443 -11.56 14.53 -9.57
CA PHE A 443 -12.16 13.27 -9.97
C PHE A 443 -13.41 12.97 -9.14
N LEU A 444 -14.29 12.12 -9.67
CA LEU A 444 -15.36 11.50 -8.91
C LEU A 444 -14.97 10.09 -8.47
N ARG A 445 -15.44 9.71 -7.29
CA ARG A 445 -15.59 8.32 -6.89
C ARG A 445 -17.07 7.98 -6.93
N VAL A 446 -17.46 6.96 -7.70
CA VAL A 446 -18.87 6.61 -7.97
C VAL A 446 -19.14 5.12 -7.75
N THR A 447 -20.38 4.75 -7.44
CA THR A 447 -20.81 3.34 -7.37
C THR A 447 -22.01 3.11 -8.28
N ASP A 448 -22.60 1.92 -8.24
CA ASP A 448 -23.92 1.60 -8.78
C ASP A 448 -25.04 2.48 -8.20
N LYS A 449 -24.78 3.18 -7.10
CA LYS A 449 -25.69 4.15 -6.48
C LYS A 449 -25.13 5.55 -6.60
N SER A 450 -25.88 6.45 -7.22
CA SER A 450 -25.50 7.87 -7.33
C SER A 450 -25.48 8.60 -5.98
N GLU A 451 -25.93 7.95 -4.90
CA GLU A 451 -25.89 8.53 -3.54
C GLU A 451 -24.56 8.40 -2.84
N ASP A 452 -23.76 7.45 -3.29
CA ASP A 452 -22.43 7.23 -2.76
C ASP A 452 -21.41 8.18 -3.39
N THR A 453 -21.77 8.89 -4.47
CA THR A 453 -20.84 9.74 -5.24
C THR A 453 -20.11 10.76 -4.37
N VAL A 454 -18.79 10.80 -4.50
CA VAL A 454 -17.92 11.79 -3.85
C VAL A 454 -17.08 12.49 -4.92
N LEU A 455 -17.08 13.82 -4.90
CA LEU A 455 -16.24 14.66 -5.73
C LEU A 455 -15.01 15.10 -4.95
N ILE A 456 -13.83 14.88 -5.51
CA ILE A 456 -12.57 15.30 -4.93
C ILE A 456 -11.98 16.39 -5.82
N VAL A 457 -11.56 17.50 -5.21
CA VAL A 457 -10.86 18.60 -5.89
C VAL A 457 -9.65 19.01 -5.06
N ALA A 458 -8.46 18.79 -5.58
CA ALA A 458 -7.19 18.98 -4.87
C ALA A 458 -6.34 20.07 -5.54
N ASN A 459 -5.99 21.10 -4.79
CA ASN A 459 -5.05 22.15 -5.21
C ASN A 459 -3.76 22.05 -4.39
N ALA A 460 -2.68 21.59 -5.03
CA ALA A 460 -1.36 21.49 -4.42
C ALA A 460 -0.59 22.82 -4.38
N GLY A 461 -1.03 23.84 -5.13
CA GLY A 461 -0.37 25.15 -5.14
C GLY A 461 -0.64 25.94 -3.86
N ASP A 462 0.20 26.93 -3.56
CA ASP A 462 0.00 27.80 -2.39
C ASP A 462 -1.08 28.86 -2.58
N ALA A 463 -1.33 29.25 -3.84
CA ALA A 463 -2.36 30.22 -4.18
C ALA A 463 -3.71 29.53 -4.42
N PRO A 464 -4.83 30.20 -4.07
CA PRO A 464 -6.15 29.71 -4.45
C PRO A 464 -6.29 29.67 -5.98
N VAL A 465 -7.03 28.69 -6.49
CA VAL A 465 -7.39 28.57 -7.91
C VAL A 465 -8.91 28.53 -8.06
N HIS A 466 -9.38 29.01 -9.20
CA HIS A 466 -10.79 28.93 -9.58
C HIS A 466 -10.95 27.86 -10.66
N GLU A 467 -11.89 26.93 -10.45
CA GLU A 467 -12.17 25.83 -11.37
C GLU A 467 -13.64 25.80 -11.77
N SER A 468 -13.88 25.48 -13.04
CA SER A 468 -15.20 25.22 -13.63
C SER A 468 -15.25 23.75 -14.03
N LEU A 469 -15.98 22.94 -13.26
CA LEU A 469 -16.01 21.49 -13.41
C LEU A 469 -17.31 21.03 -14.05
N LEU A 470 -17.23 20.33 -15.18
CA LEU A 470 -18.36 19.58 -15.71
C LEU A 470 -18.46 18.25 -14.99
N ILE A 471 -19.49 18.08 -14.16
CA ILE A 471 -19.75 16.86 -13.41
C ILE A 471 -20.26 15.77 -14.36
N ARG A 472 -19.45 14.72 -14.54
CA ARG A 472 -19.71 13.64 -15.50
C ARG A 472 -20.53 12.48 -14.93
N ASP A 473 -21.48 12.79 -14.05
CA ASP A 473 -22.48 11.85 -13.53
C ASP A 473 -23.88 12.32 -13.99
N PRO A 474 -24.54 11.63 -14.93
CA PRO A 474 -25.80 12.07 -15.51
C PRO A 474 -26.97 12.00 -14.53
N PHE A 475 -26.77 11.31 -13.41
CA PHE A 475 -27.79 11.12 -12.40
C PHE A 475 -27.75 12.20 -11.32
N LEU A 476 -26.68 12.98 -11.22
CA LEU A 476 -26.64 14.14 -10.33
C LEU A 476 -27.53 15.27 -10.87
N MET A 477 -28.42 15.79 -10.00
CA MET A 477 -29.49 16.69 -10.39
C MET A 477 -29.01 18.14 -10.47
N ASN A 478 -29.64 18.89 -11.38
CA ASN A 478 -29.39 20.33 -11.47
C ASN A 478 -29.76 21.05 -10.16
N GLY A 479 -28.88 21.94 -9.70
CA GLY A 479 -29.10 22.70 -8.47
C GLY A 479 -28.70 21.95 -7.19
N ASP A 480 -28.05 20.78 -7.30
CA ASP A 480 -27.50 20.10 -6.13
C ASP A 480 -26.40 20.93 -5.48
N THR A 481 -26.44 20.97 -4.15
CA THR A 481 -25.43 21.60 -3.30
C THR A 481 -24.41 20.55 -2.90
N TYR A 482 -23.14 20.77 -3.21
CA TYR A 482 -22.02 19.93 -2.80
C TYR A 482 -21.46 20.47 -1.48
N ARG A 483 -21.39 19.62 -0.45
CA ARG A 483 -20.80 19.98 0.83
C ARG A 483 -19.45 19.30 1.04
N ASP A 484 -18.46 20.08 1.42
CA ASP A 484 -17.21 19.54 1.95
C ASP A 484 -17.48 18.86 3.29
N VAL A 485 -17.23 17.56 3.36
CA VAL A 485 -17.47 16.74 4.55
C VAL A 485 -16.62 17.15 5.75
N ARG A 486 -15.55 17.93 5.53
CA ARG A 486 -14.65 18.39 6.60
C ARG A 486 -15.00 19.77 7.13
N THR A 487 -15.28 20.72 6.24
CA THR A 487 -15.51 22.13 6.61
C THR A 487 -16.99 22.53 6.59
N GLY A 488 -17.85 21.77 5.93
CA GLY A 488 -19.26 22.11 5.68
C GLY A 488 -19.47 23.17 4.60
N ALA A 489 -18.39 23.66 3.96
CA ALA A 489 -18.46 24.61 2.85
C ALA A 489 -19.34 24.05 1.72
N ALA A 490 -20.18 24.91 1.15
CA ALA A 490 -21.22 24.54 0.20
C ALA A 490 -20.97 25.17 -1.18
N PHE A 491 -21.10 24.36 -2.23
CA PHE A 491 -20.89 24.77 -3.62
C PHE A 491 -22.09 24.30 -4.45
N ASN A 492 -22.69 25.17 -5.25
CA ASN A 492 -23.90 24.82 -6.00
C ASN A 492 -23.57 24.51 -7.45
N SER A 493 -24.09 23.39 -7.96
CA SER A 493 -24.01 23.10 -9.39
C SER A 493 -25.17 23.75 -10.15
N GLN A 494 -24.90 24.16 -11.38
CA GLN A 494 -25.91 24.61 -12.34
C GLN A 494 -25.71 23.86 -13.66
N SER A 495 -26.74 23.12 -14.08
CA SER A 495 -26.77 22.33 -15.31
C SER A 495 -25.58 21.39 -15.46
N GLY A 496 -25.16 20.75 -14.35
CA GLY A 496 -24.01 19.85 -14.31
C GLY A 496 -22.65 20.55 -14.25
N VAL A 497 -22.60 21.88 -14.21
CA VAL A 497 -21.37 22.65 -14.03
C VAL A 497 -21.25 23.11 -12.58
N LEU A 498 -20.10 22.91 -11.97
CA LEU A 498 -19.76 23.37 -10.63
C LEU A 498 -18.62 24.38 -10.70
N GLU A 499 -18.88 25.61 -10.28
CA GLU A 499 -17.87 26.67 -10.14
C GLU A 499 -17.41 26.71 -8.68
N LEU A 500 -16.09 26.70 -8.45
CA LEU A 500 -15.55 26.73 -7.10
C LEU A 500 -14.16 27.35 -7.01
N ASP A 501 -13.93 28.06 -5.90
CA ASP A 501 -12.60 28.49 -5.47
C ASP A 501 -11.99 27.41 -4.55
N VAL A 502 -10.82 26.92 -4.92
CA VAL A 502 -10.09 25.89 -4.18
C VAL A 502 -8.89 26.55 -3.52
N PRO A 503 -8.87 26.68 -2.18
CA PRO A 503 -7.73 27.24 -1.47
C PRO A 503 -6.43 26.48 -1.76
N GLY A 504 -5.29 27.15 -1.57
CA GLY A 504 -4.00 26.49 -1.69
C GLY A 504 -3.83 25.36 -0.68
N LYS A 505 -3.03 24.36 -1.04
CA LYS A 505 -2.71 23.19 -0.19
C LYS A 505 -3.96 22.52 0.41
N THR A 506 -5.02 22.40 -0.38
CA THR A 506 -6.33 21.92 0.10
C THR A 506 -6.89 20.84 -0.81
N VAL A 507 -7.56 19.86 -0.20
CA VAL A 507 -8.38 18.85 -0.88
C VAL A 507 -9.82 19.02 -0.44
N LEU A 508 -10.70 19.47 -1.32
CA LEU A 508 -12.14 19.49 -1.06
C LEU A 508 -12.68 18.08 -1.27
N ILE A 509 -13.39 17.55 -0.27
CA ILE A 509 -14.03 16.23 -0.35
C ILE A 509 -15.54 16.45 -0.29
N LEU A 510 -16.13 16.59 -1.47
CA LEU A 510 -17.47 17.10 -1.66
C LEU A 510 -18.47 15.95 -1.84
N LYS A 511 -19.49 15.90 -0.98
CA LYS A 511 -20.65 15.02 -1.17
C LYS A 511 -21.84 15.86 -1.67
N PRO A 512 -22.58 15.39 -2.69
CA PRO A 512 -23.81 16.06 -3.11
C PRO A 512 -24.85 15.95 -1.99
N GLU A 513 -25.15 17.07 -1.36
CA GLU A 513 -26.28 17.25 -0.46
C GLU A 513 -27.54 17.48 -1.28
N ARG A 514 -28.39 16.47 -1.27
CA ARG A 514 -29.63 16.42 -2.03
C ARG A 514 -30.69 17.20 -1.29
N TRP A 515 -31.10 18.36 -1.80
CA TRP A 515 -32.13 19.25 -1.21
C TRP A 515 -32.21 19.19 0.33
N PRO A 516 -31.38 19.94 1.05
CA PRO A 516 -31.22 19.80 2.50
C PRO A 516 -32.55 19.72 3.25
N GLY A 517 -32.72 18.64 4.01
CA GLY A 517 -33.92 18.40 4.81
C GLY A 517 -35.09 17.73 4.07
N MET A 518 -35.03 17.49 2.76
CA MET A 518 -36.17 16.90 2.03
C MET A 518 -36.43 15.45 2.47
N LYS A 519 -35.39 14.62 2.56
CA LYS A 519 -35.51 13.23 3.01
C LYS A 519 -36.02 13.16 4.44
N GLU A 520 -35.51 14.01 5.31
CA GLU A 520 -35.91 14.11 6.72
C GLU A 520 -37.35 14.60 6.88
N ARG A 521 -37.77 15.56 6.04
CA ARG A 521 -39.12 16.16 6.11
C ARG A 521 -40.20 15.32 5.44
N THR A 522 -39.84 14.54 4.41
CA THR A 522 -40.84 13.94 3.50
C THR A 522 -40.64 12.44 3.26
N GLY A 523 -39.53 11.85 3.71
CA GLY A 523 -39.12 10.49 3.34
C GLY A 523 -38.82 10.32 1.85
N HIS A 524 -38.89 11.40 1.06
CA HIS A 524 -38.71 11.38 -0.38
C HIS A 524 -37.30 11.83 -0.75
N THR A 525 -36.73 11.15 -1.73
CA THR A 525 -35.53 11.60 -2.43
C THR A 525 -35.84 11.69 -3.93
N PRO A 526 -35.40 12.74 -4.64
CA PRO A 526 -35.57 12.83 -6.09
C PRO A 526 -34.90 11.65 -6.83
N TYR A 527 -33.96 10.98 -6.16
CA TYR A 527 -33.22 9.81 -6.65
C TYR A 527 -33.94 8.47 -6.46
N LYS A 528 -35.16 8.42 -5.90
CA LYS A 528 -35.85 7.12 -5.63
C LYS A 528 -36.11 6.24 -6.86
N ARG A 529 -35.91 6.79 -8.07
CA ARG A 529 -36.12 6.14 -9.37
C ARG A 529 -34.83 6.04 -10.18
N ILE A 530 -33.71 6.41 -9.56
CA ILE A 530 -32.39 6.47 -10.18
C ILE A 530 -31.51 5.51 -9.37
N PRO A 531 -30.69 4.67 -10.04
CA PRO A 531 -29.82 3.71 -9.38
C PRO A 531 -28.99 4.28 -8.22
#